data_AF-A0A422QQ52-F1
#
_entry.id   AF-A0A422QQ52-F1
#
_cell.length_a   1.000
_cell.length_b   1.000
_cell.length_c   1.000
_cell.angle_alpha   90.00
_cell.angle_beta   90.00
_cell.angle_gamma   90.00
#
_symmetry.space_group_name_H-M   'P 1'
#
loop_
_entity.id
_entity.type
_entity.pdbx_description
1 polymer ?
#
loop_
_entity_poly.entity_id
_entity_poly.type
_entity_poly.pdbx_seq_one_letter_code
_entity_poly.pdbx_strand_id
1 'polypeptide(L)'
;MQNESIPFDPVRDPAALGASGALDGNVAQFTQPRGPDLLRRGGALDAWVALRARHGVWPYGRVLVGAPGPLASVAEDGAPPARGINFASQDYLSLAAHPAVHEAARRALHDAGPHSAGSAVLLGNTHHSQALETALGELLGLDQLVLFPTGWAAAFGAITALVHGA
;
A
#
# COMPACT_ATOMS: atom_id res chain seq x y z
N MET A 1 13.40 28.45 -7.72
CA MET A 1 12.08 27.78 -7.67
C MET A 1 11.03 28.86 -7.64
N GLN A 2 10.38 29.14 -8.77
CA GLN A 2 9.19 29.99 -8.74
C GLN A 2 8.08 29.17 -8.12
N ASN A 3 7.57 29.64 -6.99
CA ASN A 3 6.41 29.06 -6.30
C ASN A 3 5.17 29.40 -7.15
N GLU A 4 4.98 28.68 -8.25
CA GLU A 4 3.69 28.72 -8.93
C GLU A 4 2.66 28.12 -7.96
N SER A 5 1.65 28.92 -7.62
CA SER A 5 0.52 28.46 -6.84
C SER A 5 -0.13 27.29 -7.56
N ILE A 6 -0.06 26.10 -6.96
CA ILE A 6 -0.88 24.96 -7.38
C ILE A 6 -2.34 25.45 -7.25
N PRO A 7 -3.11 25.53 -8.34
CA PRO A 7 -4.51 25.91 -8.24
C PRO A 7 -5.20 24.83 -7.42
N PHE A 8 -5.51 25.14 -6.16
CA PHE A 8 -6.48 24.37 -5.40
C PHE A 8 -7.83 24.67 -6.04
N ASP A 9 -8.40 23.71 -6.76
CA ASP A 9 -9.71 23.84 -7.36
C ASP A 9 -10.77 23.89 -6.24
N PRO A 10 -11.41 25.04 -5.98
CA PRO A 10 -12.44 25.18 -4.96
C PRO A 10 -13.80 24.61 -5.40
N VAL A 11 -13.90 23.96 -6.57
CA VAL A 11 -15.16 23.44 -7.14
C VAL A 11 -15.81 22.32 -6.31
N ARG A 12 -15.15 21.78 -5.27
CA ARG A 12 -15.86 20.95 -4.28
C ARG A 12 -16.41 21.83 -3.17
N ASP A 13 -17.72 22.07 -3.19
CA ASP A 13 -18.48 22.58 -2.03
C ASP A 13 -18.27 21.63 -0.84
N PRO A 14 -17.42 21.99 0.15
CA PRO A 14 -17.09 21.10 1.25
C PRO A 14 -18.28 20.88 2.18
N ALA A 15 -19.19 21.86 2.25
CA ALA A 15 -20.39 21.77 3.07
C ALA A 15 -21.38 20.76 2.45
N ALA A 16 -21.58 20.80 1.12
CA ALA A 16 -22.36 19.79 0.42
C ALA A 16 -21.72 18.39 0.52
N LEU A 17 -20.40 18.29 0.41
CA LEU A 17 -19.68 17.03 0.61
C LEU A 17 -19.85 16.48 2.03
N GLY A 18 -19.77 17.33 3.06
CA GLY A 18 -20.05 16.95 4.45
C GLY A 18 -21.50 16.49 4.64
N ALA A 19 -22.46 17.25 4.11
CA ALA A 19 -23.89 16.93 4.20
C ALA A 19 -24.28 15.65 3.46
N SER A 20 -23.49 15.20 2.47
CA SER A 20 -23.75 13.96 1.72
C SER A 20 -23.58 12.68 2.53
N GLY A 21 -22.88 12.75 3.68
CA GLY A 21 -22.47 11.58 4.45
C GLY A 21 -21.33 10.76 3.80
N ALA A 22 -20.82 11.18 2.63
CA ALA A 22 -19.74 10.48 1.95
C ALA A 22 -18.41 10.50 2.73
N LEU A 23 -18.26 11.36 3.74
CA LEU A 23 -17.09 11.39 4.60
C LEU A 23 -17.25 10.52 5.86
N ASP A 24 -18.46 10.03 6.14
CA ASP A 24 -18.80 9.35 7.38
C ASP A 24 -18.42 7.86 7.38
N GLY A 25 -18.18 7.34 8.57
CA GLY A 25 -17.93 5.92 8.80
C GLY A 25 -16.57 5.42 8.32
N ASN A 26 -16.34 4.12 8.49
CA ASN A 26 -15.13 3.44 8.04
C ASN A 26 -15.41 1.95 7.79
N VAL A 27 -14.47 1.27 7.14
CA VAL A 27 -14.63 -0.14 6.73
C VAL A 27 -14.90 -1.08 7.91
N ALA A 28 -14.48 -0.74 9.13
CA ALA A 28 -14.67 -1.59 10.31
C ALA A 28 -16.15 -1.84 10.63
N GLN A 29 -17.04 -0.91 10.26
CA GLN A 29 -18.49 -1.03 10.41
C GLN A 29 -19.09 -2.20 9.60
N PHE A 30 -18.37 -2.70 8.59
CA PHE A 30 -18.83 -3.76 7.68
C PHE A 30 -18.09 -5.10 7.88
N THR A 31 -17.29 -5.22 8.93
CA THR A 31 -16.47 -6.43 9.21
C THR A 31 -17.29 -7.69 9.49
N GLN A 32 -18.56 -7.54 9.86
CA GLN A 32 -19.47 -8.64 10.14
C GLN A 32 -20.72 -8.55 9.25
N PRO A 33 -20.68 -9.12 8.03
CA PRO A 33 -21.83 -9.17 7.14
C PRO A 33 -22.96 -9.95 7.82
N ARG A 34 -24.20 -9.43 7.77
CA ARG A 34 -25.37 -10.04 8.40
C ARG A 34 -26.31 -10.64 7.36
N GLY A 35 -27.01 -11.69 7.75
CA GLY A 35 -28.06 -12.33 6.96
C GLY A 35 -27.61 -13.58 6.18
N PRO A 36 -28.57 -14.44 5.80
CA PRO A 36 -28.29 -15.73 5.16
C PRO A 36 -27.98 -15.64 3.66
N ASP A 37 -28.34 -14.53 3.01
CA ASP A 37 -28.10 -14.32 1.57
C ASP A 37 -26.66 -13.86 1.32
N LEU A 38 -25.81 -14.78 0.85
CA LEU A 38 -24.40 -14.53 0.59
C LEU A 38 -24.16 -13.43 -0.46
N LEU A 39 -25.08 -13.26 -1.41
CA LEU A 39 -24.95 -12.28 -2.49
C LEU A 39 -25.35 -10.88 -2.03
N ARG A 40 -26.29 -10.78 -1.07
CA ARG A 40 -26.82 -9.49 -0.62
C ARG A 40 -26.25 -8.99 0.69
N ARG A 41 -25.62 -9.83 1.51
CA ARG A 41 -25.07 -9.43 2.82
C ARG A 41 -23.96 -8.37 2.74
N GLY A 42 -23.39 -8.13 1.55
CA GLY A 42 -22.45 -7.05 1.27
C GLY A 42 -23.09 -5.69 0.94
N GLY A 43 -24.41 -5.62 0.72
CA GLY A 43 -25.06 -4.45 0.12
C GLY A 43 -24.89 -3.14 0.90
N ALA A 44 -24.72 -3.20 2.23
CA ALA A 44 -24.43 -2.01 3.04
C ALA A 44 -23.03 -1.43 2.75
N LEU A 45 -22.03 -2.31 2.56
CA LEU A 45 -20.69 -1.91 2.13
C LEU A 45 -20.75 -1.34 0.71
N ASP A 46 -21.44 -2.03 -0.21
CA ASP A 46 -21.57 -1.57 -1.60
C ASP A 46 -22.20 -0.17 -1.68
N ALA A 47 -23.26 0.07 -0.91
CA ALA A 47 -23.91 1.39 -0.83
C ALA A 47 -22.96 2.47 -0.29
N TRP A 48 -22.17 2.13 0.74
CA TRP A 48 -21.17 3.04 1.33
C TRP A 48 -20.04 3.36 0.36
N VAL A 49 -19.52 2.37 -0.36
CA VAL A 49 -18.53 2.55 -1.43
C VAL A 49 -19.09 3.39 -2.57
N ALA A 50 -20.29 3.08 -3.05
CA ALA A 50 -20.93 3.80 -4.15
C ALA A 50 -21.20 5.26 -3.80
N LEU A 51 -21.59 5.57 -2.56
CA LEU A 51 -21.71 6.95 -2.08
C LEU A 51 -20.37 7.69 -2.20
N ARG A 52 -19.28 7.11 -1.68
CA ARG A 52 -17.95 7.72 -1.76
C ARG A 52 -17.45 7.89 -3.19
N ALA A 53 -17.70 6.91 -4.05
CA ALA A 53 -17.32 6.97 -5.46
C ALA A 53 -18.03 8.11 -6.20
N ARG A 54 -19.35 8.26 -6.01
CA ARG A 54 -20.14 9.36 -6.60
C ARG A 54 -19.65 10.75 -6.18
N HIS A 55 -19.11 10.88 -4.98
CA HIS A 55 -18.53 12.12 -4.47
C HIS A 55 -17.02 12.26 -4.72
N GLY A 56 -16.40 11.31 -5.44
CA GLY A 56 -14.98 11.33 -5.75
C GLY A 56 -14.07 11.30 -4.52
N VAL A 57 -14.51 10.65 -3.44
CA VAL A 57 -13.77 10.49 -2.17
C VAL A 57 -13.51 9.03 -1.82
N TRP A 58 -13.72 8.12 -2.79
CA TRP A 58 -13.36 6.72 -2.65
C TRP A 58 -11.87 6.52 -2.94
N PRO A 59 -11.03 6.22 -1.93
CA PRO A 59 -9.58 6.19 -2.11
C PRO A 59 -9.12 5.04 -3.02
N TYR A 60 -9.85 3.92 -3.05
CA TYR A 60 -9.50 2.76 -3.87
C TYR A 60 -9.96 2.86 -5.33
N GLY A 61 -10.66 3.95 -5.72
CA GLY A 61 -11.06 4.19 -7.10
C GLY A 61 -9.97 4.83 -7.96
N ARG A 62 -8.81 5.12 -7.37
CA ARG A 62 -7.66 5.73 -8.02
C ARG A 62 -6.65 4.67 -8.41
N VAL A 63 -6.22 4.69 -9.66
CA VAL A 63 -5.21 3.78 -10.20
C VAL A 63 -4.00 4.58 -10.63
N LEU A 64 -2.84 4.24 -10.07
CA LEU A 64 -1.57 4.76 -10.56
C LEU A 64 -1.29 4.18 -11.95
N VAL A 65 -1.08 5.06 -12.93
CA VAL A 65 -0.75 4.69 -14.30
C VAL A 65 0.78 4.70 -14.45
N GLY A 66 1.37 3.52 -14.60
CA GLY A 66 2.81 3.34 -14.73
C GLY A 66 3.54 3.22 -13.39
N ALA A 67 4.85 3.45 -13.41
CA ALA A 67 5.69 3.36 -12.22
C ALA A 67 5.44 4.53 -11.25
N PRO A 68 5.56 4.32 -9.93
CA PRO A 68 5.56 5.41 -8.99
C PRO A 68 6.76 6.32 -9.24
N GLY A 69 6.52 7.63 -9.22
CA GLY A 69 7.56 8.64 -9.37
C GLY A 69 7.12 9.97 -8.77
N PRO A 70 8.01 10.98 -8.71
CA PRO A 70 7.69 12.31 -8.18
C PRO A 70 6.61 13.02 -9.01
N LEU A 71 6.51 12.68 -10.30
CA LEU A 71 5.36 12.98 -11.15
C LEU A 71 4.66 11.68 -11.48
N ALA A 72 3.34 11.64 -11.28
CA ALA A 72 2.53 10.45 -11.51
C ALA A 72 1.30 10.80 -12.35
N SER A 73 0.84 9.82 -13.12
CA SER A 73 -0.46 9.84 -13.76
C SER A 73 -1.41 8.97 -12.97
N VAL A 74 -2.59 9.46 -12.64
CA VAL A 74 -3.63 8.71 -11.92
C VAL A 74 -4.88 8.65 -12.80
N ALA A 75 -5.42 7.45 -12.98
CA ALA A 75 -6.71 7.22 -13.59
C ALA A 75 -7.77 7.06 -12.50
N GLU A 76 -8.97 7.56 -12.77
CA GLU A 76 -10.16 7.41 -11.93
C GLU A 76 -11.33 6.99 -12.82
N ASP A 77 -12.25 6.20 -12.27
CA ASP A 77 -13.44 5.78 -13.02
C ASP A 77 -14.26 6.98 -13.49
N GLY A 78 -14.54 7.04 -14.80
CA GLY A 78 -15.36 8.10 -15.39
C GLY A 78 -14.65 9.44 -15.58
N ALA A 79 -13.34 9.53 -15.31
CA ALA A 79 -12.54 10.73 -15.55
C ALA A 79 -11.30 10.43 -16.42
N PRO A 80 -10.84 11.38 -17.24
CA PRO A 80 -9.57 11.23 -17.95
C PRO A 80 -8.40 11.15 -16.96
N PRO A 81 -7.31 10.42 -17.26
CA PRO A 81 -6.14 10.37 -16.40
C PRO A 81 -5.57 11.78 -16.15
N ALA A 82 -5.30 12.08 -14.88
CA ALA A 82 -4.69 13.33 -14.47
C ALA A 82 -3.21 13.12 -14.14
N ARG A 83 -2.34 14.04 -14.57
CA ARG A 83 -0.91 14.02 -14.25
C ARG A 83 -0.56 15.13 -13.29
N GLY A 84 0.19 14.82 -12.24
CA GLY A 84 0.57 15.79 -11.22
C GLY A 84 1.73 15.34 -10.35
N ILE A 85 2.02 16.13 -9.32
CA ILE A 85 3.02 15.82 -8.30
C ILE A 85 2.48 14.72 -7.38
N ASN A 86 3.28 13.69 -7.15
CA ASN A 86 2.90 12.54 -6.34
C ASN A 86 3.27 12.72 -4.87
N PHE A 87 2.39 13.36 -4.11
CA PHE A 87 2.51 13.46 -2.65
C PHE A 87 2.06 12.20 -1.89
N ALA A 88 1.60 11.16 -2.61
CA ALA A 88 1.12 9.91 -2.00
C ALA A 88 2.21 8.82 -1.95
N SER A 89 3.36 9.02 -2.61
CA SER A 89 4.47 8.06 -2.57
C SER A 89 5.08 7.96 -1.17
N GLN A 90 5.43 6.75 -0.76
CA GLN A 90 6.23 6.48 0.43
C GLN A 90 7.70 6.17 0.09
N ASP A 91 8.09 6.29 -1.18
CA ASP A 91 9.49 6.17 -1.61
C ASP A 91 10.23 7.51 -1.41
N TYR A 92 10.48 7.85 -0.14
CA TYR A 92 11.03 9.15 0.27
C TYR A 92 12.39 9.48 -0.36
N LEU A 93 13.19 8.46 -0.66
CA LEU A 93 14.52 8.60 -1.24
C LEU A 93 14.54 8.28 -2.74
N SER A 94 13.38 7.98 -3.35
CA SER A 94 13.27 7.57 -4.76
C SER A 94 14.16 6.36 -5.12
N LEU A 95 14.39 5.46 -4.15
CA LEU A 95 15.28 4.31 -4.36
C LEU A 95 14.63 3.25 -5.22
N ALA A 96 13.29 3.19 -5.28
CA ALA A 96 12.60 2.25 -6.14
C ALA A 96 12.91 2.48 -7.63
N ALA A 97 13.28 3.69 -8.01
CA ALA A 97 13.69 4.05 -9.38
C ALA A 97 15.23 4.07 -9.56
N HIS A 98 16.01 3.77 -8.52
CA HIS A 98 17.46 3.88 -8.59
C HIS A 98 18.06 2.80 -9.51
N PRO A 99 18.92 3.15 -10.49
CA PRO A 99 19.43 2.19 -11.48
C PRO A 99 20.10 0.95 -10.88
N ALA A 100 20.85 1.12 -9.78
CA ALA A 100 21.48 0.00 -9.10
C ALA A 100 20.47 -0.97 -8.46
N VAL A 101 19.33 -0.48 -7.99
CA VAL A 101 18.27 -1.31 -7.39
C VAL A 101 17.56 -2.12 -8.48
N HIS A 102 17.22 -1.49 -9.60
CA HIS A 102 16.65 -2.18 -10.76
C HIS A 102 17.57 -3.28 -11.27
N GLU A 103 18.86 -2.99 -11.40
CA GLU A 103 19.82 -3.95 -11.92
C GLU A 103 20.04 -5.12 -10.95
N ALA A 104 20.08 -4.88 -9.64
CA ALA A 104 20.13 -5.94 -8.63
C ALA A 104 18.88 -6.82 -8.68
N ALA A 105 17.68 -6.23 -8.79
CA ALA A 105 16.42 -6.97 -8.89
C ALA A 105 16.36 -7.81 -10.18
N ARG A 106 16.80 -7.27 -11.31
CA ARG A 106 16.85 -7.98 -12.59
C ARG A 106 17.80 -9.19 -12.53
N ARG A 107 18.96 -9.05 -11.88
CA ARG A 107 19.90 -10.15 -11.66
C ARG A 107 19.30 -11.23 -10.76
N ALA A 108 18.74 -10.84 -9.61
CA ALA A 108 18.11 -11.79 -8.70
C ALA A 108 16.97 -12.58 -9.39
N LEU A 109 16.14 -11.90 -10.20
CA LEU A 109 15.09 -12.55 -10.97
C LEU A 109 15.64 -13.51 -12.03
N HIS A 110 16.73 -13.15 -12.70
CA HIS A 110 17.41 -14.01 -13.67
C HIS A 110 18.02 -15.25 -13.01
N ASP A 111 18.69 -15.08 -11.87
CA ASP A 111 19.51 -16.12 -11.25
C ASP A 111 18.69 -17.06 -10.34
N ALA A 112 17.70 -16.53 -9.62
CA ALA A 112 16.91 -17.27 -8.63
C ALA A 112 15.42 -17.45 -9.03
N GLY A 113 14.94 -16.71 -10.02
CA GLY A 113 13.52 -16.66 -10.36
C GLY A 113 12.66 -15.90 -9.34
N PRO A 114 11.33 -15.89 -9.51
CA PRO A 114 10.43 -15.08 -8.69
C PRO A 114 9.97 -15.77 -7.40
N HIS A 115 10.36 -17.03 -7.17
CA HIS A 115 9.80 -17.88 -6.11
C HIS A 115 10.86 -18.38 -5.14
N SER A 116 10.55 -18.36 -3.84
CA SER A 116 11.46 -18.79 -2.77
C SER A 116 11.33 -20.28 -2.39
N ALA A 117 10.65 -21.10 -3.19
CA ALA A 117 10.29 -22.50 -2.89
C ALA A 117 9.22 -22.69 -1.79
N GLY A 118 9.44 -22.18 -0.56
CA GLY A 118 8.55 -22.42 0.58
C GLY A 118 8.66 -21.40 1.72
N SER A 119 8.19 -21.76 2.92
CA SER A 119 8.41 -20.99 4.16
C SER A 119 9.85 -21.11 4.62
N ALA A 120 10.35 -20.20 5.46
CA ALA A 120 11.75 -20.21 5.91
C ALA A 120 12.22 -21.60 6.43
N VAL A 121 11.36 -22.31 7.17
CA VAL A 121 11.65 -23.66 7.69
C VAL A 121 11.54 -24.76 6.61
N LEU A 122 10.78 -24.54 5.54
CA LEU A 122 10.61 -25.45 4.42
C LEU A 122 11.35 -24.93 3.18
N LEU A 123 12.66 -24.74 3.32
CA LEU A 123 13.59 -24.34 2.23
C LEU A 123 13.32 -22.95 1.62
N GLY A 124 12.52 -22.12 2.30
CA GLY A 124 12.20 -20.74 1.92
C GLY A 124 13.28 -19.72 2.23
N ASN A 125 14.23 -20.06 3.10
CA ASN A 125 15.31 -19.15 3.47
C ASN A 125 16.43 -19.21 2.43
N THR A 126 16.37 -18.30 1.47
CA THR A 126 17.32 -18.19 0.35
C THR A 126 18.67 -17.59 0.78
N HIS A 127 19.68 -17.74 -0.07
CA HIS A 127 20.96 -17.05 0.14
C HIS A 127 20.80 -15.51 0.08
N HIS A 128 19.84 -14.98 -0.70
CA HIS A 128 19.53 -13.55 -0.73
C HIS A 128 18.94 -13.05 0.58
N SER A 129 18.03 -13.80 1.21
CA SER A 129 17.44 -13.41 2.50
C SER A 129 18.49 -13.42 3.61
N GLN A 130 19.35 -14.44 3.67
CA GLN A 130 20.46 -14.49 4.65
C GLN A 130 21.46 -13.33 4.46
N ALA A 131 21.83 -13.01 3.22
CA ALA A 131 22.72 -11.89 2.93
C ALA A 131 22.10 -10.54 3.36
N LEU A 132 20.79 -10.37 3.15
CA LEU A 132 20.06 -9.19 3.58
C LEU A 132 19.95 -9.10 5.11
N GLU A 133 19.72 -10.22 5.81
CA GLU A 133 19.70 -10.28 7.28
C GLU A 133 21.04 -9.82 7.88
N THR A 134 22.14 -10.36 7.37
CA THR A 134 23.50 -9.98 7.81
C THR A 134 23.76 -8.50 7.57
N ALA A 135 23.51 -8.00 6.35
CA ALA A 135 23.77 -6.60 6.00
C ALA A 135 22.91 -5.61 6.83
N LEU A 136 21.65 -5.96 7.10
CA LEU A 136 20.79 -5.16 7.97
C LEU A 136 21.23 -5.24 9.44
N GLY A 137 21.70 -6.41 9.90
CA GLY A 137 22.27 -6.58 11.24
C GLY A 137 23.48 -5.67 11.45
N GLU A 138 24.42 -5.65 10.49
CA GLU A 138 25.59 -4.76 10.50
C GLU A 138 25.18 -3.28 10.46
N LEU A 139 24.23 -2.91 9.59
CA LEU A 139 23.75 -1.54 9.45
C LEU A 139 23.07 -1.02 10.72
N LEU A 140 22.29 -1.87 11.39
CA LEU A 140 21.48 -1.50 12.56
C LEU A 140 22.22 -1.77 13.89
N GLY A 141 23.37 -2.44 13.87
CA GLY A 141 24.08 -2.88 15.07
C GLY A 141 23.32 -3.94 15.87
N LEU A 142 22.65 -4.86 15.18
CA LEU A 142 21.84 -5.93 15.78
C LEU A 142 22.48 -7.30 15.52
N ASP A 143 22.67 -8.07 16.60
CA ASP A 143 23.28 -9.42 16.53
C ASP A 143 22.37 -10.48 15.90
N GLN A 144 21.06 -10.25 15.90
CA GLN A 144 20.04 -11.18 15.39
C GLN A 144 18.97 -10.40 14.63
N LEU A 145 18.65 -10.86 13.42
CA LEU A 145 17.61 -10.28 12.58
C LEU A 145 16.80 -11.40 11.92
N VAL A 146 15.50 -11.20 11.81
CA VAL A 146 14.59 -12.11 11.10
C VAL A 146 13.78 -11.31 10.09
N LEU A 147 13.83 -11.71 8.82
CA LEU A 147 13.03 -11.09 7.76
C LEU A 147 11.57 -11.55 7.78
N PHE A 148 10.67 -10.60 7.52
CA PHE A 148 9.26 -10.85 7.27
C PHE A 148 8.86 -10.27 5.91
N PRO A 149 7.80 -10.79 5.27
CA PRO A 149 7.36 -10.30 3.95
C PRO A 149 6.95 -8.82 3.94
N THR A 150 6.50 -8.28 5.07
CA THR A 150 6.10 -6.87 5.23
C THR A 150 6.42 -6.37 6.64
N GLY A 151 6.52 -5.06 6.80
CA GLY A 151 6.68 -4.44 8.13
C GLY A 151 5.50 -4.68 9.06
N TRP A 152 4.27 -4.81 8.52
CA TRP A 152 3.11 -5.22 9.32
C TRP A 152 3.26 -6.64 9.86
N ALA A 153 3.70 -7.60 9.02
CA ALA A 153 3.92 -8.98 9.45
C ALA A 153 5.05 -9.08 10.47
N ALA A 154 6.12 -8.27 10.33
CA ALA A 154 7.18 -8.18 11.32
C ALA A 154 6.64 -7.70 12.69
N ALA A 155 5.89 -6.61 12.71
CA ALA A 155 5.31 -6.08 13.95
C ALA A 155 4.32 -7.06 14.59
N PHE A 156 3.39 -7.60 13.80
CA PHE A 156 2.40 -8.56 14.27
C PHE A 156 3.06 -9.85 14.80
N GLY A 157 4.02 -10.40 14.06
CA GLY A 157 4.76 -11.60 14.44
C GLY A 157 5.56 -11.40 15.71
N ALA A 158 6.29 -10.28 15.82
CA ALA A 158 7.06 -9.96 17.02
C ALA A 158 6.17 -9.82 18.26
N ILE A 159 5.05 -9.08 18.16
CA ILE A 159 4.11 -8.90 19.28
C ILE A 159 3.51 -10.26 19.67
N THR A 160 3.01 -11.03 18.71
CA THR A 160 2.35 -12.31 18.99
C THR A 160 3.31 -13.33 19.60
N ALA A 161 4.59 -13.33 19.19
CA ALA A 161 5.59 -14.26 19.69
C ALA A 161 6.11 -13.87 21.09
N LEU A 162 6.28 -12.58 21.36
CA LEU A 162 6.92 -12.10 22.59
C LEU A 162 5.92 -11.72 23.69
N VAL A 163 4.70 -11.33 23.32
CA VAL A 163 3.67 -10.88 24.26
C VAL A 163 2.66 -12.01 24.44
N HIS A 164 2.92 -12.87 25.41
CA HIS A 164 1.95 -13.85 25.90
C HIS A 164 1.45 -13.44 27.28
N GLY A 165 0.15 -13.62 27.53
CA GLY A 165 -0.42 -13.47 28.88
C GLY A 165 0.20 -14.50 29.83
N ALA A 166 0.48 -14.09 31.06
CA ALA A 166 0.83 -15.02 32.14
C ALA A 166 -0.36 -15.89 32.54
#